data_AF-A0A5N7WHS6-F1
#
_entry.id   AF-A0A5N7WHS6-F1
#
_cell.length_a   1.000
_cell.length_b   1.000
_cell.length_c   1.000
_cell.angle_alpha   90.00
_cell.angle_beta   90.00
_cell.angle_gamma   90.00
#
_symmetry.space_group_name_H-M   'P 1'
#
loop_
_entity.id
_entity.type
_entity.pdbx_description
1 polymer ?
#
loop_
_entity_poly.entity_id
_entity_poly.type
_entity_poly.pdbx_seq_one_letter_code
_entity_poly.pdbx_strand_id
1 'polypeptide(L)'
;MNSEQLIDYLALGEKDANDLLYELNPKLEKKFLKACKDLAKIIDEVRVKYPDANIYVEEDRPLLLLGNSHSKHTSINDVAVAQMQMEACGSLDLIGMIDGGGW
;
A
#
# COMPACT_ATOMS: atom_id res chain seq x y z
N MET A 1 -16.92 16.07 -7.68
CA MET A 1 -15.71 16.87 -7.48
C MET A 1 -14.54 16.05 -7.98
N ASN A 2 -13.82 16.51 -9.00
CA ASN A 2 -12.58 15.89 -9.44
C ASN A 2 -11.39 16.40 -8.59
N SER A 3 -10.17 15.93 -8.87
CA SER A 3 -8.99 16.31 -8.08
C SER A 3 -8.69 17.82 -8.11
N GLU A 4 -8.79 18.47 -9.27
CA GLU A 4 -8.58 19.92 -9.40
C GLU A 4 -9.58 20.71 -8.55
N GLN A 5 -10.88 20.39 -8.67
CA GLN A 5 -11.93 21.01 -7.88
C GLN A 5 -11.76 20.76 -6.38
N LEU A 6 -11.26 19.58 -5.99
CA LEU A 6 -11.01 19.26 -4.58
C LEU A 6 -9.84 20.07 -4.02
N ILE A 7 -8.76 20.24 -4.80
CA ILE A 7 -7.61 21.07 -4.40
C ILE A 7 -8.05 22.52 -4.22
N ASP A 8 -8.80 23.08 -5.19
CA ASP A 8 -9.32 24.45 -5.11
C ASP A 8 -10.22 24.63 -3.88
N TYR A 9 -11.06 23.63 -3.58
CA TYR A 9 -11.92 23.63 -2.40
C TYR A 9 -11.13 23.62 -1.09
N LEU A 10 -10.14 22.74 -0.97
CA LEU A 10 -9.28 22.64 0.22
C LEU A 10 -8.45 23.92 0.42
N ALA A 11 -8.07 24.60 -0.66
CA ALA A 11 -7.33 25.86 -0.61
C ALA A 11 -8.14 27.03 0.00
N LEU A 12 -9.47 26.93 0.07
CA LEU A 12 -10.31 27.89 0.78
C LEU A 12 -10.08 27.84 2.30
N GLY A 13 -9.56 26.73 2.83
CA GLY A 13 -9.19 26.57 4.23
C GLY A 13 -10.36 26.38 5.21
N GLU A 14 -11.59 26.21 4.71
CA GLU A 14 -12.77 25.98 5.54
C GLU A 14 -12.83 24.57 6.14
N LYS A 15 -12.28 23.59 5.41
CA LYS A 15 -12.22 22.16 5.78
C LYS A 15 -10.95 21.53 5.24
N ASP A 16 -10.42 20.55 5.95
CA ASP A 16 -9.37 19.69 5.44
C ASP A 16 -9.91 18.38 4.83
N ALA A 17 -9.01 17.54 4.32
CA ALA A 17 -9.40 16.27 3.70
C ALA A 17 -9.98 15.25 4.71
N ASN A 18 -9.58 15.30 5.98
CA ASN A 18 -10.12 14.44 7.03
C ASN A 18 -11.54 14.86 7.39
N ASP A 19 -11.81 16.18 7.49
CA ASP A 19 -13.16 16.72 7.70
C ASP A 19 -14.11 16.20 6.61
N LEU A 20 -13.70 16.26 5.35
CA LEU A 20 -14.49 15.77 4.21
C LEU A 20 -14.74 14.25 4.29
N LEU A 21 -13.75 13.46 4.70
CA LEU A 21 -13.91 12.02 4.90
C LEU A 21 -14.89 11.73 6.05
N TYR A 22 -14.80 12.50 7.14
CA TYR A 22 -15.66 12.36 8.31
C TYR A 22 -17.11 12.71 8.00
N GLU A 23 -17.35 13.78 7.23
CA GLU A 23 -18.68 14.18 6.76
C GLU A 23 -19.31 13.13 5.85
N LEU A 24 -18.52 12.49 4.98
CA LEU A 24 -18.98 11.38 4.16
C LEU A 24 -19.42 10.20 5.03
N ASN A 25 -18.56 9.75 5.94
CA ASN A 25 -18.89 8.75 6.94
C ASN A 25 -17.82 8.71 8.05
N PRO A 26 -18.20 8.96 9.32
CA PRO A 26 -17.26 9.10 10.44
C PRO A 26 -16.54 7.80 10.83
N LYS A 27 -16.90 6.66 10.21
CA LYS A 27 -16.26 5.35 10.45
C LYS A 27 -15.21 5.00 9.39
N LEU A 28 -15.11 5.73 8.28
CA LEU A 28 -14.22 5.36 7.16
C LEU A 28 -12.74 5.44 7.54
N GLU A 29 -12.32 6.49 8.24
CA GLU A 29 -10.96 6.61 8.73
C GLU A 29 -10.57 5.39 9.59
N LYS A 30 -11.42 5.04 10.57
CA LYS A 30 -11.19 3.86 11.43
C LYS A 30 -11.15 2.56 10.65
N LYS A 31 -11.98 2.40 9.62
CA LYS A 31 -11.98 1.21 8.75
C LYS A 31 -10.68 1.12 7.94
N PHE A 32 -10.24 2.22 7.35
CA PHE A 32 -8.99 2.28 6.59
C PHE A 32 -7.79 1.96 7.48
N LEU A 33 -7.65 2.64 8.63
CA LEU A 33 -6.57 2.38 9.58
C LEU A 33 -6.59 0.96 10.13
N LYS A 34 -7.78 0.37 10.30
CA LYS A 34 -7.91 -1.04 10.69
C LYS A 34 -7.40 -1.97 9.59
N ALA A 35 -7.74 -1.74 8.32
CA ALA A 35 -7.23 -2.53 7.20
C ALA A 35 -5.69 -2.51 7.16
N CYS A 36 -5.07 -1.33 7.31
CA CYS A 36 -3.61 -1.22 7.39
C CYS A 36 -3.01 -2.00 8.58
N LYS A 37 -3.65 -1.95 9.76
CA LYS A 37 -3.21 -2.73 10.93
C LYS A 37 -3.33 -4.23 10.73
N ASP A 38 -4.38 -4.68 10.05
CA ASP A 38 -4.57 -6.10 9.76
C ASP A 38 -3.51 -6.59 8.75
N LEU A 39 -3.16 -5.78 7.74
CA LEU A 39 -2.02 -6.06 6.85
C LEU A 39 -0.68 -6.15 7.60
N ALA A 40 -0.43 -5.25 8.54
CA ALA A 40 0.79 -5.28 9.36
C ALA A 40 0.90 -6.58 10.19
N LYS A 41 -0.20 -7.00 10.82
CA LYS A 41 -0.23 -8.27 11.59
C LYS A 41 0.04 -9.49 10.72
N ILE A 42 -0.52 -9.53 9.51
CA ILE A 42 -0.24 -10.61 8.55
C ILE A 42 1.27 -10.70 8.31
N ILE A 43 1.95 -9.57 8.11
CA ILE A 43 3.40 -9.57 7.92
C ILE A 43 4.15 -10.01 9.18
N ASP A 44 3.75 -9.57 10.37
CA ASP A 44 4.36 -10.01 11.62
C ASP A 44 4.27 -11.54 11.80
N GLU A 45 3.11 -12.13 11.46
CA GLU A 45 2.91 -13.58 11.50
C GLU A 45 3.79 -14.32 10.49
N VAL A 46 3.86 -13.83 9.25
CA VAL A 46 4.70 -14.43 8.20
C VAL A 46 6.19 -14.33 8.56
N ARG A 47 6.61 -13.22 9.19
CA ARG A 47 8.00 -12.97 9.62
C ARG A 47 8.50 -13.89 10.73
N VAL A 48 7.61 -14.60 11.42
CA VAL A 48 8.00 -15.68 12.34
C VAL A 48 8.83 -16.75 11.63
N LYS A 49 8.48 -17.07 10.37
CA LYS A 49 9.18 -18.09 9.56
C LYS A 49 10.03 -17.49 8.44
N TYR A 50 9.61 -16.36 7.88
CA TYR A 50 10.26 -15.71 6.75
C TYR A 50 10.61 -14.25 7.13
N PRO A 51 11.73 -14.01 7.82
CA PRO A 51 12.03 -12.71 8.44
C PRO A 51 12.05 -11.53 7.46
N ASP A 52 12.38 -11.80 6.19
CA ASP A 52 12.48 -10.79 5.14
C ASP A 52 11.15 -10.56 4.40
N ALA A 53 10.05 -11.19 4.81
CA ALA A 53 8.76 -11.03 4.16
C ALA A 53 8.27 -9.57 4.17
N ASN A 54 7.59 -9.17 3.10
CA ASN A 54 7.06 -7.82 2.93
C ASN A 54 5.78 -7.80 2.07
N ILE A 55 5.12 -6.64 2.04
CA ILE A 55 4.08 -6.34 1.06
C ILE A 55 4.73 -5.46 -0.01
N TYR A 56 4.68 -5.91 -1.25
CA TYR A 56 5.09 -5.15 -2.42
C TYR A 56 3.86 -4.72 -3.20
N VAL A 57 3.86 -3.52 -3.78
CA VAL A 57 2.77 -3.07 -4.67
C VAL A 57 3.34 -3.00 -6.08
N GLU A 58 2.84 -3.87 -6.95
CA GLU A 58 3.18 -3.92 -8.37
C GLU A 58 1.95 -3.47 -9.17
N GLU A 59 2.00 -2.31 -9.84
CA GLU A 59 0.88 -1.83 -10.68
C GLU A 59 -0.50 -1.94 -9.99
N ASP A 60 -0.60 -1.31 -8.81
CA ASP A 60 -1.79 -1.29 -7.95
C ASP A 60 -2.19 -2.65 -7.33
N ARG A 61 -1.40 -3.70 -7.59
CA ARG A 61 -1.58 -5.05 -7.06
C ARG A 61 -0.74 -5.23 -5.79
N PRO A 62 -1.35 -5.30 -4.59
CA PRO A 62 -0.61 -5.72 -3.41
C PRO A 62 -0.24 -7.21 -3.51
N LEU A 63 1.04 -7.49 -3.31
CA LEU A 63 1.65 -8.82 -3.31
C LEU A 63 2.25 -9.10 -1.94
N LEU A 64 1.96 -10.27 -1.39
CA LEU A 64 2.66 -10.81 -0.23
C LEU A 64 3.91 -11.55 -0.73
N LEU A 65 5.08 -11.02 -0.41
CA LEU A 65 6.36 -11.67 -0.70
C LEU A 65 6.93 -12.31 0.56
N LEU A 66 7.44 -13.53 0.44
CA LEU A 66 8.14 -14.23 1.53
C LEU A 66 9.58 -13.75 1.74
N GLY A 67 10.05 -12.79 0.94
CA GLY A 67 11.37 -12.21 1.06
C GLY A 67 11.40 -10.78 0.54
N ASN A 68 12.58 -10.17 0.57
CA ASN A 68 12.70 -8.77 0.22
C ASN A 68 12.49 -8.56 -1.29
N SER A 69 11.78 -7.50 -1.64
CA SER A 69 11.61 -7.08 -3.03
C SER A 69 12.94 -6.58 -3.58
N HIS A 70 13.72 -5.81 -2.83
CA HIS A 70 15.04 -5.38 -3.27
C HIS A 70 16.10 -6.37 -2.83
N SER A 71 16.78 -7.01 -3.78
CA SER A 71 18.12 -7.53 -3.49
C SER A 71 18.94 -6.31 -3.03
N LYS A 72 19.57 -6.39 -1.86
CA LYS A 72 20.61 -5.42 -1.51
C LYS A 72 21.57 -5.41 -2.71
N HIS A 73 21.76 -4.24 -3.33
CA HIS A 73 22.70 -4.02 -4.42
C HIS A 73 24.08 -4.60 -4.07
N THR A 74 24.37 -5.85 -4.46
CA THR A 74 25.73 -6.42 -4.35
C THR A 74 26.19 -7.20 -5.58
N SER A 75 25.37 -7.34 -6.62
CA SER A 75 25.80 -8.06 -7.83
C SER A 75 25.08 -7.52 -9.07
N ILE A 76 25.86 -6.92 -9.97
CA ILE A 76 25.46 -6.38 -11.29
C ILE A 76 24.89 -7.47 -12.24
N ASN A 77 24.83 -8.73 -11.80
CA ASN A 77 24.48 -9.89 -12.63
C ASN A 77 23.22 -10.65 -12.18
N ASP A 78 22.54 -10.25 -11.10
CA ASP A 78 21.33 -10.93 -10.67
C ASP A 78 20.10 -10.32 -11.35
N VAL A 79 19.75 -10.94 -12.48
CA VAL A 79 18.49 -10.74 -13.21
C VAL A 79 17.32 -10.76 -12.20
N ALA A 80 16.35 -9.88 -12.36
CA ALA A 80 15.17 -9.62 -11.51
C ALA A 80 14.20 -10.82 -11.26
N VAL A 81 14.71 -12.06 -11.33
CA VAL A 81 13.98 -13.32 -11.22
C VAL A 81 13.64 -13.67 -9.76
N ALA A 82 14.37 -13.10 -8.78
CA ALA A 82 14.20 -13.46 -7.37
C ALA A 82 12.82 -13.05 -6.80
N GLN A 83 12.23 -11.94 -7.26
CA GLN A 83 10.99 -11.40 -6.69
C GLN A 83 9.76 -12.26 -6.97
N MET A 84 9.55 -12.66 -8.23
CA MET A 84 8.35 -13.42 -8.63
C MET A 84 8.29 -14.80 -7.99
N GLN A 85 9.45 -15.43 -7.77
CA GLN A 85 9.52 -16.75 -7.13
C GLN A 85 9.15 -16.71 -5.64
N MET A 86 9.21 -15.54 -5.01
CA MET A 86 8.87 -15.34 -3.60
C MET A 86 7.45 -14.82 -3.37
N GLU A 87 6.67 -14.61 -4.44
CA GLU A 87 5.26 -14.26 -4.34
C GLU A 87 4.46 -15.42 -3.73
N ALA A 88 3.87 -15.18 -2.56
CA ALA A 88 2.95 -16.13 -1.94
C ALA A 88 1.52 -15.96 -2.48
N CYS A 89 1.07 -14.71 -2.62
CA CYS A 89 -0.23 -14.36 -3.17
C CYS A 89 -0.33 -12.85 -3.48
N GLY A 90 -1.37 -12.47 -4.21
CA GLY A 90 -1.75 -11.08 -4.47
C GLY A 90 -3.26 -10.90 -4.57
N SER A 91 -3.72 -9.65 -4.61
CA SER A 91 -5.14 -9.30 -4.83
C SER A 91 -5.30 -8.38 -6.03
N LEU A 92 -6.28 -8.69 -6.88
CA LEU A 92 -6.68 -7.84 -8.02
C LEU A 92 -7.76 -6.82 -7.63
N ASP A 93 -8.26 -6.85 -6.39
CA ASP A 93 -9.40 -6.04 -5.95
C ASP A 93 -9.09 -4.54 -5.88
N LEU A 94 -7.80 -4.18 -5.87
CA LEU A 94 -7.32 -2.81 -5.74
C LEU A 94 -6.71 -2.24 -7.03
N ILE A 95 -6.84 -2.94 -8.17
CA ILE A 95 -6.38 -2.43 -9.46
C ILE A 95 -7.08 -1.09 -9.77
N GLY A 96 -6.30 -0.05 -10.04
CA GLY A 96 -6.79 1.31 -10.26
C GLY A 96 -7.32 2.02 -9.01
N MET A 97 -7.10 1.47 -7.80
CA MET A 97 -7.52 2.04 -6.52
C MET A 97 -6.36 2.37 -5.58
N ILE A 98 -5.16 1.86 -5.85
CA ILE A 98 -3.91 2.25 -5.21
C ILE A 98 -3.12 3.08 -6.22
N ASP A 99 -2.39 4.09 -5.76
CA ASP A 99 -1.43 4.83 -6.57
C ASP A 99 -0.11 4.94 -5.79
N GLY A 100 1.01 5.08 -6.50
CA GLY A 100 2.36 5.06 -5.95
C GLY A 100 3.13 6.34 -6.21
N GLY A 101 3.82 6.88 -5.20
CA GLY A 101 4.67 8.06 -5.34
C GLY A 101 5.11 8.65 -4.01
N GLY A 102 6.30 9.24 -3.98
CA GLY A 102 6.74 10.11 -2.88
C GLY A 102 6.39 11.55 -3.24
N TRP A 103 5.52 12.17 -2.45
CA TRP A 103 5.18 13.60 -2.55
C TRP A 103 6.19 14.45 -1.80
#